data_AF-A0A8S0WLY7-F1
#
_entry.id   AF-A0A8S0WLY7-F1
#
_cell.length_a   1.000
_cell.length_b   1.000
_cell.length_c   1.000
_cell.angle_alpha   90.00
_cell.angle_beta   90.00
_cell.angle_gamma   90.00
#
_symmetry.space_group_name_H-M   'P 1'
#
loop_
_entity.id
_entity.type
_entity.pdbx_description
1 polymer ?
#
loop_
_entity_poly.entity_id
_entity_poly.type
_entity_poly.pdbx_seq_one_letter_code
_entity_poly.pdbx_strand_id
1 'polypeptide(L)'
;MKYPNQLRYYSCRAPLCSVKSLGAFYDTVWVRRSPYHHVAIVEYSTYKSIGNRPIIGNIILACHSGAGRPMLEIVTNANQYSAHIQECWGFDCLYSGCMDKETKKGVKCSNKSAIKLYSQPLKWIKWAETQKDKGKRLFIYYLGSTSQESKYLCELAKRKKLFNTTVFVQEYKAKGHCLVPTTHWQERLSQLGAPGYRMNNVC
;
A
#
# COMPACT_ATOMS: atom_id res chain seq x y z
N MET A 1 -26.68 -5.66 22.66
CA MET A 1 -25.98 -4.43 22.20
C MET A 1 -25.02 -4.81 21.09
N LYS A 2 -25.23 -4.31 19.87
CA LYS A 2 -24.35 -4.53 18.71
C LYS A 2 -23.27 -3.44 18.70
N TYR A 3 -22.00 -3.81 18.86
CA TYR A 3 -20.89 -2.91 18.55
C TYR A 3 -20.52 -3.10 17.07
N PRO A 4 -20.60 -2.08 16.22
CA PRO A 4 -20.19 -2.21 14.83
C PRO A 4 -18.66 -2.39 14.79
N ASN A 5 -18.21 -3.26 13.88
CA ASN A 5 -16.80 -3.55 13.60
C ASN A 5 -15.99 -2.24 13.46
N GLN A 6 -15.28 -1.83 14.51
CA GLN A 6 -14.34 -0.72 14.44
C GLN A 6 -13.11 -1.16 13.63
N LEU A 7 -13.03 -0.69 12.39
CA LEU A 7 -11.79 -0.70 11.62
C LEU A 7 -10.76 0.18 12.34
N ARG A 8 -9.70 -0.44 12.86
CA ARG A 8 -8.56 0.25 13.48
C ARG A 8 -7.43 0.36 12.45
N TYR A 9 -7.05 1.59 12.12
CA TYR A 9 -5.93 1.90 11.22
C TYR A 9 -4.76 2.47 12.03
N TYR A 10 -3.54 2.06 11.67
CA TYR A 10 -2.30 2.44 12.36
C TYR A 10 -1.30 3.04 11.36
N SER A 11 -0.64 4.14 11.72
CA SER A 11 0.37 4.87 10.93
C SER A 11 1.51 5.32 11.85
N CYS A 12 2.73 5.49 11.36
CA CYS A 12 3.73 6.30 12.08
C CYS A 12 4.60 7.12 11.15
N ARG A 13 5.20 8.10 11.79
CA ARG A 13 6.23 8.98 11.27
C ARG A 13 7.52 8.19 11.06
N ALA A 14 8.12 8.35 9.88
CA ALA A 14 9.57 8.23 9.78
C ALA A 14 10.22 9.38 10.58
N PRO A 15 11.35 9.17 11.27
CA PRO A 15 12.07 10.27 11.88
C PRO A 15 12.77 11.03 10.77
N LEU A 16 12.33 12.27 10.53
CA LEU A 16 13.05 13.44 10.00
C LEU A 16 12.04 14.43 9.41
N CYS A 17 11.14 14.96 10.24
CA CYS A 17 10.48 16.25 10.04
C CYS A 17 9.77 16.63 11.34
N SER A 18 10.35 17.60 12.05
CA SER A 18 9.79 18.21 13.26
C SER A 18 8.52 18.98 12.91
N VAL A 19 7.35 18.45 13.29
CA VAL A 19 6.11 19.24 13.43
C VAL A 19 5.65 19.10 14.88
N LYS A 20 5.71 20.22 15.59
CA LYS A 20 5.33 20.40 17.00
C LYS A 20 3.86 20.02 17.23
N SER A 21 3.67 19.23 18.27
CA SER A 21 2.47 18.92 19.05
C SER A 21 1.08 19.33 18.53
N LEU A 22 0.21 18.34 18.37
CA LEU A 22 -1.20 18.41 18.77
C LEU A 22 -1.58 17.03 19.32
N GLY A 23 -2.04 17.02 20.57
CA GLY A 23 -2.24 15.81 21.36
C GLY A 23 -3.44 14.99 20.91
N ALA A 24 -3.23 13.68 20.83
CA ALA A 24 -4.21 12.64 21.07
C ALA A 24 -3.46 11.30 21.16
N PHE A 25 -3.71 10.55 22.25
CA PHE A 25 -3.15 9.23 22.50
C PHE A 25 -3.55 8.25 21.39
N TYR A 26 -2.57 7.66 20.68
CA TYR A 26 -2.79 6.53 19.79
C TYR A 26 -1.63 5.53 19.91
N ASP A 27 -1.91 4.38 20.50
CA ASP A 27 -1.00 3.24 20.55
C ASP A 27 -0.73 2.71 19.14
N THR A 28 0.57 2.61 18.81
CA THR A 28 1.09 2.43 17.45
C THR A 28 2.06 1.25 17.41
N VAL A 29 1.96 0.34 16.44
CA VAL A 29 2.96 -0.73 16.22
C VAL A 29 3.55 -0.64 14.83
N TRP A 30 4.89 -0.69 14.75
CA TRP A 30 5.68 -0.80 13.52
C TRP A 30 6.23 -2.19 13.35
N VAL A 31 6.20 -2.67 12.11
CA VAL A 31 6.68 -4.00 11.76
C VAL A 31 7.99 -3.87 10.99
N ARG A 32 9.09 -3.73 11.73
CA ARG A 32 10.36 -4.25 11.22
C ARG A 32 10.38 -5.75 11.51
N ARG A 33 10.35 -6.57 10.44
CA ARG A 33 10.68 -8.02 10.44
C ARG A 33 10.37 -8.76 11.75
N SER A 34 9.09 -8.87 12.12
CA SER A 34 8.71 -9.70 13.27
C SER A 34 7.55 -10.61 12.91
N PRO A 35 7.71 -11.95 12.96
CA PRO A 35 6.63 -12.91 12.72
C PRO A 35 5.56 -12.98 13.82
N TYR A 36 5.57 -12.06 14.80
CA TYR A 36 4.87 -12.23 16.09
C TYR A 36 3.65 -11.30 16.35
N HIS A 37 2.97 -10.75 15.32
CA HIS A 37 1.80 -9.87 15.58
C HIS A 37 0.66 -10.52 16.36
N HIS A 38 0.43 -11.81 16.15
CA HIS A 38 -0.57 -12.55 16.91
C HIS A 38 -0.21 -12.63 18.39
N VAL A 39 1.08 -12.53 18.74
CA VAL A 39 1.57 -12.56 20.12
C VAL A 39 1.31 -11.22 20.82
N ALA A 40 1.64 -10.09 20.19
CA ALA A 40 1.48 -8.77 20.81
C ALA A 40 0.02 -8.40 21.13
N ILE A 41 -0.92 -8.77 20.25
CA ILE A 41 -2.36 -8.55 20.51
C ILE A 41 -2.82 -9.46 21.65
N VAL A 42 -2.34 -10.69 21.77
CA VAL A 42 -2.76 -11.59 22.86
C VAL A 42 -2.13 -11.21 24.21
N GLU A 43 -0.93 -10.66 24.20
CA GLU A 43 -0.13 -10.44 25.40
C GLU A 43 -0.39 -9.08 26.09
N TYR A 44 -0.68 -8.02 25.32
CA TYR A 44 -0.79 -6.65 25.84
C TYR A 44 -2.19 -6.03 25.72
N SER A 45 -3.19 -6.79 25.33
CA SER A 45 -4.55 -6.27 25.17
C SER A 45 -5.50 -6.79 26.25
N THR A 46 -6.62 -6.08 26.42
CA THR A 46 -7.76 -6.50 27.25
C THR A 46 -8.40 -7.82 26.79
N TYR A 47 -7.96 -8.44 25.69
CA TYR A 47 -8.48 -9.72 25.23
C TYR A 47 -8.05 -10.90 26.11
N LYS A 48 -7.04 -10.73 26.97
CA LYS A 48 -6.61 -11.76 27.93
C LYS A 48 -7.71 -12.13 28.93
N SER A 49 -8.66 -11.22 29.22
CA SER A 49 -9.75 -11.46 30.17
C SER A 49 -11.05 -12.03 29.55
N ILE A 50 -11.17 -12.08 28.21
CA ILE A 50 -12.43 -12.42 27.53
C ILE A 50 -12.43 -13.87 27.01
N GLY A 51 -11.32 -14.62 27.12
CA GLY A 51 -11.23 -16.04 26.76
C GLY A 51 -11.32 -16.35 25.25
N ASN A 52 -11.75 -15.40 24.44
CA ASN A 52 -11.84 -15.53 22.99
C ASN A 52 -10.60 -14.95 22.32
N ARG A 53 -9.87 -15.79 21.57
CA ARG A 53 -8.77 -15.33 20.72
C ARG A 53 -9.36 -14.43 19.61
N PRO A 54 -8.79 -13.24 19.38
CA PRO A 54 -9.25 -12.38 18.30
C PRO A 54 -9.05 -13.08 16.95
N ILE A 55 -10.11 -13.08 16.14
CA ILE A 55 -10.08 -13.60 14.77
C ILE A 55 -9.65 -12.46 13.84
N ILE A 56 -8.70 -12.76 12.96
CA ILE A 56 -8.24 -11.79 11.95
C ILE A 56 -9.33 -11.67 10.88
N GLY A 57 -9.89 -10.47 10.74
CA GLY A 57 -10.87 -10.13 9.71
C GLY A 57 -10.23 -9.75 8.38
N ASN A 58 -10.73 -8.69 7.75
CA ASN A 58 -10.14 -8.14 6.52
C ASN A 58 -8.89 -7.31 6.84
N ILE A 59 -7.83 -7.52 6.06
CA ILE A 59 -6.56 -6.79 6.15
C ILE A 59 -6.47 -5.82 4.99
N ILE A 60 -6.06 -4.60 5.31
CA ILE A 60 -5.60 -3.61 4.34
C ILE A 60 -4.10 -3.43 4.56
N LEU A 61 -3.32 -3.69 3.51
CA LEU A 61 -1.88 -3.44 3.53
C LEU A 61 -1.61 -2.05 2.98
N ALA A 62 -0.69 -1.34 3.62
CA ALA A 62 -0.29 -0.01 3.23
C ALA A 62 1.22 0.15 3.33
N CYS A 63 1.82 0.86 2.38
CA CYS A 63 3.25 1.10 2.38
C CYS A 63 3.59 2.47 1.78
N HIS A 64 4.70 3.04 2.20
CA HIS A 64 5.23 4.28 1.66
C HIS A 64 6.67 4.08 1.21
N SER A 65 7.03 4.73 0.11
CA SER A 65 8.39 4.75 -0.41
C SER A 65 8.98 3.32 -0.55
N GLY A 66 10.20 3.07 -0.04
CA GLY A 66 10.90 1.80 -0.20
C GLY A 66 10.16 0.56 0.31
N ALA A 67 9.08 0.73 1.08
CA ALA A 67 8.26 -0.37 1.58
C ALA A 67 7.36 -1.03 0.50
N GLY A 68 7.29 -0.47 -0.72
CA GLY A 68 6.56 -1.05 -1.85
C GLY A 68 7.01 -2.47 -2.22
N ARG A 69 8.33 -2.73 -2.22
CA ARG A 69 8.86 -4.07 -2.52
C ARG A 69 8.48 -5.10 -1.45
N PRO A 70 8.68 -4.86 -0.13
CA PRO A 70 8.17 -5.75 0.90
C PRO A 70 6.66 -6.01 0.83
N MET A 71 5.84 -4.98 0.58
CA MET A 71 4.39 -5.17 0.42
C MET A 71 4.06 -6.10 -0.75
N LEU A 72 4.72 -5.87 -1.90
CA LEU A 72 4.59 -6.75 -3.06
C LEU A 72 4.99 -8.20 -2.74
N GLU A 73 6.10 -8.41 -2.04
CA GLU A 73 6.55 -9.74 -1.62
C GLU A 73 5.54 -10.44 -0.70
N ILE A 74 4.95 -9.72 0.25
CA ILE A 74 3.91 -10.25 1.14
C ILE A 74 2.69 -10.73 0.35
N VAL A 75 2.27 -10.01 -0.69
CA VAL A 75 1.04 -10.35 -1.42
C VAL A 75 1.26 -11.36 -2.54
N THR A 76 2.48 -11.47 -3.07
CA THR A 76 2.82 -12.46 -4.09
C THR A 76 3.21 -13.80 -3.50
N ASN A 77 3.73 -13.82 -2.27
CA ASN A 77 4.08 -15.06 -1.59
C ASN A 77 2.88 -15.55 -0.78
N ALA A 78 2.46 -16.78 -1.02
CA ALA A 78 1.40 -17.42 -0.25
C ALA A 78 1.77 -17.43 1.24
N ASN A 79 0.86 -16.95 2.07
CA ASN A 79 0.99 -16.95 3.52
C ASN A 79 -0.38 -17.12 4.18
N GLN A 80 -0.40 -17.44 5.48
CA GLN A 80 -1.63 -17.67 6.24
C GLN A 80 -2.63 -16.50 6.24
N TYR A 81 -2.17 -15.28 5.90
CA TYR A 81 -3.01 -14.09 5.85
C TYR A 81 -3.41 -13.69 4.43
N SER A 82 -2.95 -14.40 3.38
CA SER A 82 -3.22 -14.04 1.99
C SER A 82 -4.72 -13.97 1.67
N ALA A 83 -5.54 -14.82 2.28
CA ALA A 83 -6.99 -14.79 2.10
C ALA A 83 -7.64 -13.53 2.71
N HIS A 84 -7.06 -13.01 3.78
CA HIS A 84 -7.58 -11.87 4.54
C HIS A 84 -7.21 -10.52 3.92
N ILE A 85 -6.15 -10.44 3.11
CA ILE A 85 -5.74 -9.20 2.44
C ILE A 85 -6.75 -8.85 1.34
N GLN A 86 -7.49 -7.75 1.54
CA GLN A 86 -8.50 -7.24 0.61
C GLN A 86 -8.00 -6.06 -0.22
N GLU A 87 -7.18 -5.20 0.37
CA GLU A 87 -6.68 -4.00 -0.30
C GLU A 87 -5.20 -3.80 -0.05
N CYS A 88 -4.51 -3.25 -1.06
CA CYS A 88 -3.12 -2.86 -1.01
C CYS A 88 -3.00 -1.39 -1.42
N TRP A 89 -2.35 -0.59 -0.58
CA TRP A 89 -2.25 0.86 -0.72
C TRP A 89 -0.77 1.25 -0.79
N GLY A 90 -0.32 1.65 -1.98
CA GLY A 90 1.03 2.11 -2.23
C GLY A 90 1.08 3.63 -2.32
N PHE A 91 1.93 4.25 -1.51
CA PHE A 91 2.16 5.70 -1.51
C PHE A 91 3.59 5.99 -1.98
N ASP A 92 3.70 6.52 -3.20
CA ASP A 92 4.92 6.83 -3.96
C ASP A 92 5.99 5.74 -3.78
N CYS A 93 5.62 4.50 -4.08
CA CYS A 93 6.36 3.30 -3.68
C CYS A 93 6.81 2.38 -4.82
N LEU A 94 6.47 2.71 -6.07
CA LEU A 94 6.78 1.87 -7.24
C LEU A 94 8.18 2.12 -7.79
N TYR A 95 9.21 1.73 -7.03
CA TYR A 95 10.59 1.86 -7.48
C TYR A 95 11.03 0.70 -8.37
N SER A 96 11.49 1.01 -9.57
CA SER A 96 12.17 0.06 -10.45
C SER A 96 13.61 0.47 -10.71
N GLY A 97 14.49 -0.52 -10.72
CA GLY A 97 15.89 -0.34 -11.11
C GLY A 97 16.05 -0.05 -12.60
N CYS A 98 17.27 0.25 -12.99
CA CYS A 98 17.67 0.34 -14.39
C CYS A 98 18.81 -0.63 -14.68
N MET A 99 18.90 -1.06 -15.93
CA MET A 99 19.99 -1.88 -16.44
C MET A 99 20.66 -1.20 -17.62
N ASP A 100 21.95 -1.43 -17.79
CA ASP A 100 22.66 -0.97 -18.98
C ASP A 100 22.23 -1.78 -20.21
N LYS A 101 22.01 -1.10 -21.34
CA LYS A 101 21.51 -1.73 -22.57
C LYS A 101 22.46 -2.80 -23.11
N GLU A 102 23.76 -2.59 -23.00
CA GLU A 102 24.79 -3.44 -23.61
C GLU A 102 25.23 -4.52 -22.64
N THR A 103 25.70 -4.13 -21.46
CA THR A 103 26.30 -5.02 -20.46
C THR A 103 25.27 -5.78 -19.62
N LYS A 104 23.99 -5.37 -19.67
CA LYS A 104 22.88 -5.91 -18.87
C LYS A 104 23.06 -5.81 -17.34
N LYS A 105 24.07 -5.07 -16.86
CA LYS A 105 24.32 -4.86 -15.43
C LYS A 105 23.40 -3.79 -14.86
N GLY A 106 23.11 -3.86 -13.56
CA GLY A 106 22.35 -2.82 -12.86
C GLY A 106 23.10 -1.50 -12.85
N VAL A 107 22.43 -0.41 -13.23
CA VAL A 107 23.01 0.94 -13.32
C VAL A 107 22.07 2.00 -12.77
N LYS A 108 22.62 3.20 -12.52
CA LYS A 108 21.81 4.38 -12.20
C LYS A 108 20.94 4.73 -13.41
N CYS A 109 19.67 5.06 -13.16
CA CYS A 109 18.72 5.44 -14.21
C CYS A 109 19.06 6.74 -14.93
N SER A 110 20.01 7.53 -14.41
CA SER A 110 20.53 8.73 -15.07
C SER A 110 21.54 8.43 -16.19
N ASN A 111 22.00 7.19 -16.33
CA ASN A 111 22.96 6.83 -17.38
C ASN A 111 22.27 6.83 -18.76
N LYS A 112 22.95 7.36 -19.79
CA LYS A 112 22.41 7.49 -21.16
C LYS A 112 22.03 6.15 -21.79
N SER A 113 22.75 5.07 -21.46
CA SER A 113 22.49 3.70 -21.92
C SER A 113 21.51 2.93 -21.03
N ALA A 114 20.95 3.56 -19.98
CA ALA A 114 20.08 2.89 -19.03
C ALA A 114 18.70 2.58 -19.63
N ILE A 115 18.23 1.35 -19.40
CA ILE A 115 16.87 0.89 -19.67
C ILE A 115 16.17 0.69 -18.34
N LYS A 116 14.99 1.32 -18.20
CA LYS A 116 14.13 1.18 -17.02
C LYS A 116 13.49 -0.22 -17.00
N LEU A 117 13.60 -0.92 -15.87
CA LEU A 117 13.18 -2.32 -15.76
C LEU A 117 11.68 -2.53 -15.50
N TYR A 118 10.98 -1.53 -14.96
CA TYR A 118 9.57 -1.61 -14.55
C TYR A 118 9.22 -2.88 -13.73
N SER A 119 10.16 -3.37 -12.92
CA SER A 119 10.05 -4.67 -12.26
C SER A 119 8.91 -4.74 -11.25
N GLN A 120 8.61 -3.64 -10.54
CA GLN A 120 7.45 -3.59 -9.65
C GLN A 120 6.11 -3.49 -10.40
N PRO A 121 5.90 -2.56 -11.36
CA PRO A 121 4.69 -2.54 -12.19
C PRO A 121 4.34 -3.88 -12.83
N LEU A 122 5.32 -4.58 -13.42
CA LEU A 122 5.12 -5.87 -14.07
C LEU A 122 4.69 -6.97 -13.09
N LYS A 123 5.18 -6.94 -11.85
CA LYS A 123 4.76 -7.90 -10.82
C LYS A 123 3.39 -7.56 -10.25
N TRP A 124 3.10 -6.28 -10.03
CA TRP A 124 1.79 -5.82 -9.55
C TRP A 124 0.68 -6.12 -10.55
N ILE A 125 0.93 -5.94 -11.85
CA ILE A 125 -0.09 -6.28 -12.86
C ILE A 125 -0.35 -7.79 -12.89
N LYS A 126 0.69 -8.62 -12.80
CA LYS A 126 0.55 -10.08 -12.73
C LYS A 126 -0.24 -10.50 -11.49
N TRP A 127 0.05 -9.88 -10.34
CA TRP A 127 -0.74 -10.10 -9.14
C TRP A 127 -2.21 -9.70 -9.38
N ALA A 128 -2.47 -8.51 -9.93
CA ALA A 128 -3.83 -8.01 -10.16
C ALA A 128 -4.66 -8.93 -11.08
N GLU A 129 -4.06 -9.50 -12.12
CA GLU A 129 -4.70 -10.51 -12.98
C GLU A 129 -5.25 -11.69 -12.17
N THR A 130 -4.47 -12.20 -11.21
CA THR A 130 -4.89 -13.32 -10.34
C THR A 130 -5.97 -12.96 -9.32
N GLN A 131 -6.30 -11.67 -9.19
CA GLN A 131 -7.27 -11.17 -8.21
C GLN A 131 -8.52 -10.53 -8.84
N LYS A 132 -8.61 -10.44 -10.17
CA LYS A 132 -9.66 -9.72 -10.89
C LYS A 132 -11.08 -10.04 -10.42
N ASP A 133 -11.36 -11.32 -10.19
CA ASP A 133 -12.71 -11.80 -9.83
C ASP A 133 -12.87 -12.05 -8.32
N LYS A 134 -11.87 -11.66 -7.52
CA LYS A 134 -11.83 -11.86 -6.05
C LYS A 134 -12.18 -10.60 -5.27
N GLY A 135 -12.51 -9.50 -5.97
CA GLY A 135 -12.85 -8.22 -5.36
C GLY A 135 -11.69 -7.50 -4.65
N LYS A 136 -10.45 -8.00 -4.78
CA LYS A 136 -9.28 -7.36 -4.17
C LYS A 136 -8.82 -6.17 -4.98
N ARG A 137 -8.24 -5.19 -4.30
CA ARG A 137 -7.89 -3.89 -4.92
C ARG A 137 -6.46 -3.45 -4.60
N LEU A 138 -5.84 -2.82 -5.59
CA LEU A 138 -4.55 -2.14 -5.50
C LEU A 138 -4.77 -0.66 -5.79
N PHE A 139 -4.37 0.18 -4.84
CA PHE A 139 -4.35 1.63 -4.96
C PHE A 139 -2.90 2.09 -4.97
N ILE A 140 -2.50 2.83 -5.99
CA ILE A 140 -1.17 3.45 -6.08
C ILE A 140 -1.36 4.94 -6.19
N TYR A 141 -0.92 5.66 -5.18
CA TYR A 141 -0.84 7.12 -5.18
C TYR A 141 0.62 7.50 -5.36
N TYR A 142 0.95 8.33 -6.33
CA TYR A 142 2.35 8.61 -6.65
C TYR A 142 2.65 10.09 -6.78
N LEU A 143 3.95 10.41 -6.68
CA LEU A 143 4.52 11.72 -6.95
C LEU A 143 5.69 11.56 -7.94
N GLY A 144 6.33 12.68 -8.29
CA GLY A 144 7.38 12.75 -9.31
C GLY A 144 8.43 11.63 -9.26
N SER A 145 8.78 11.11 -8.08
CA SER A 145 9.84 10.10 -7.92
C SER A 145 9.50 8.71 -8.51
N THR A 146 8.21 8.32 -8.51
CA THR A 146 7.75 7.04 -9.09
C THR A 146 6.73 7.25 -10.23
N SER A 147 6.68 8.45 -10.80
CA SER A 147 5.71 8.84 -11.83
C SER A 147 5.79 7.95 -13.08
N GLN A 148 7.00 7.65 -13.56
CA GLN A 148 7.17 6.84 -14.77
C GLN A 148 6.66 5.40 -14.56
N GLU A 149 7.03 4.76 -13.45
CA GLU A 149 6.56 3.42 -13.10
C GLU A 149 5.06 3.36 -12.87
N SER A 150 4.49 4.37 -12.21
CA SER A 150 3.07 4.43 -11.90
C SER A 150 2.23 4.64 -13.17
N LYS A 151 2.66 5.54 -14.06
CA LYS A 151 2.02 5.73 -15.39
C LYS A 151 2.10 4.45 -16.21
N TYR A 152 3.25 3.78 -16.21
CA TYR A 152 3.40 2.49 -16.89
C TYR A 152 2.45 1.42 -16.32
N LEU A 153 2.28 1.34 -15.00
CA LEU A 153 1.28 0.46 -14.38
C LEU A 153 -0.16 0.83 -14.80
N CYS A 154 -0.51 2.12 -14.84
CA CYS A 154 -1.84 2.57 -15.29
C CYS A 154 -2.11 2.06 -16.72
N GLU A 155 -1.15 2.23 -17.64
CA GLU A 155 -1.29 1.79 -19.02
C GLU A 155 -1.42 0.27 -19.17
N LEU A 156 -0.65 -0.50 -18.38
CA LEU A 156 -0.81 -1.96 -18.34
C LEU A 156 -2.19 -2.38 -17.81
N ALA A 157 -2.69 -1.73 -16.76
CA ALA A 157 -3.99 -2.00 -16.18
C ALA A 157 -5.13 -1.69 -17.16
N LYS A 158 -5.03 -0.59 -17.92
CA LYS A 158 -5.99 -0.26 -18.99
C LYS A 158 -6.00 -1.34 -20.07
N ARG A 159 -4.83 -1.71 -20.60
CA ARG A 159 -4.70 -2.74 -21.66
C ARG A 159 -5.28 -4.09 -21.24
N LYS A 160 -5.15 -4.46 -19.96
CA LYS A 160 -5.65 -5.72 -19.40
C LYS A 160 -7.08 -5.64 -18.85
N LYS A 161 -7.76 -4.50 -18.98
CA LYS A 161 -9.11 -4.27 -18.43
C LYS A 161 -9.21 -4.55 -16.92
N LEU A 162 -8.14 -4.20 -16.19
CA LEU A 162 -8.04 -4.28 -14.73
C LEU A 162 -8.18 -2.91 -14.05
N PHE A 163 -8.10 -1.86 -14.86
CA PHE A 163 -8.21 -0.49 -14.41
C PHE A 163 -9.63 -0.20 -13.90
N ASN A 164 -9.73 0.54 -12.78
CA ASN A 164 -10.98 0.84 -12.06
C ASN A 164 -11.75 -0.36 -11.49
N THR A 165 -11.26 -1.57 -11.66
CA THR A 165 -11.83 -2.80 -11.06
C THR A 165 -10.90 -3.33 -9.96
N THR A 166 -9.64 -3.58 -10.32
CA THR A 166 -8.62 -4.13 -9.42
C THR A 166 -7.49 -3.15 -9.18
N VAL A 167 -7.11 -2.36 -10.18
CA VAL A 167 -5.98 -1.43 -10.09
C VAL A 167 -6.45 0.01 -10.27
N PHE A 168 -6.06 0.85 -9.32
CA PHE A 168 -6.35 2.28 -9.27
C PHE A 168 -5.02 3.02 -9.11
N VAL A 169 -4.73 3.98 -9.98
CA VAL A 169 -3.45 4.70 -9.98
C VAL A 169 -3.71 6.20 -10.05
N GLN A 170 -3.16 6.97 -9.11
CA GLN A 170 -3.39 8.40 -8.95
C GLN A 170 -2.12 9.20 -8.83
N GLU A 171 -1.94 10.22 -9.67
CA GLU A 171 -0.96 11.27 -9.38
C GLU A 171 -1.50 12.16 -8.26
N TYR A 172 -0.65 12.45 -7.27
CA TYR A 172 -1.02 13.34 -6.18
C TYR A 172 -0.34 14.70 -6.30
N LYS A 173 -0.97 15.73 -5.74
CA LYS A 173 -0.46 17.12 -5.72
C LYS A 173 0.05 17.55 -4.34
N ALA A 174 0.45 16.59 -3.49
CA ALA A 174 1.06 16.90 -2.20
C ALA A 174 2.25 17.85 -2.38
N LYS A 175 2.42 18.74 -1.40
CA LYS A 175 3.62 19.60 -1.30
C LYS A 175 4.91 18.81 -1.01
N GLY A 176 4.83 17.51 -0.72
CA GLY A 176 6.00 16.67 -0.48
C GLY A 176 5.70 15.18 -0.33
N HIS A 177 6.74 14.37 -0.58
CA HIS A 177 6.72 12.89 -0.58
C HIS A 177 6.08 12.27 0.66
N CYS A 178 6.40 12.79 1.85
CA CYS A 178 5.96 12.22 3.13
C CYS A 178 4.49 12.52 3.47
N LEU A 179 3.82 13.39 2.70
CA LEU A 179 2.45 13.81 2.98
C LEU A 179 1.40 12.94 2.28
N VAL A 180 1.80 12.18 1.25
CA VAL A 180 0.89 11.35 0.44
C VAL A 180 0.03 10.40 1.28
N PRO A 181 0.56 9.64 2.26
CA PRO A 181 -0.27 8.75 3.07
C PRO A 181 -1.27 9.50 3.93
N THR A 182 -0.83 10.58 4.60
CA THR A 182 -1.66 11.34 5.55
C THR A 182 -2.91 11.87 4.85
N THR A 183 -2.77 12.42 3.64
CA THR A 183 -3.90 13.02 2.96
C THR A 183 -4.89 12.00 2.42
N HIS A 184 -4.43 10.92 1.79
CA HIS A 184 -5.34 9.90 1.28
C HIS A 184 -6.03 9.10 2.38
N TRP A 185 -5.37 8.91 3.53
CA TRP A 185 -6.05 8.31 4.67
C TRP A 185 -7.15 9.22 5.23
N GLN A 186 -6.91 10.53 5.32
CA GLN A 186 -7.94 11.48 5.75
C GLN A 186 -9.13 11.50 4.78
N GLU A 187 -8.89 11.52 3.48
CA GLU A 187 -9.93 11.42 2.45
C GLU A 187 -10.73 10.11 2.57
N ARG A 188 -10.07 8.98 2.79
CA ARG A 188 -10.75 7.70 2.95
C ARG A 188 -11.59 7.65 4.22
N LEU A 189 -11.06 8.13 5.34
CA LEU A 189 -11.76 8.15 6.62
C LEU A 189 -12.98 9.07 6.58
N SER A 190 -12.90 10.23 5.92
CA SER A 190 -14.05 11.10 5.73
C SER A 190 -15.11 10.47 4.83
N GLN A 191 -14.71 9.66 3.85
CA GLN A 191 -15.62 8.94 2.94
C GLN A 191 -16.27 7.70 3.55
N LEU A 192 -15.67 7.03 4.54
CA LEU A 192 -16.29 5.89 5.22
C LEU A 192 -17.59 6.25 5.96
N GLY A 193 -17.85 7.54 6.17
CA GLY A 193 -19.13 8.05 6.67
C GLY A 193 -20.18 8.39 5.59
N ALA A 194 -19.85 8.30 4.30
CA ALA A 194 -20.71 8.78 3.20
C ALA A 194 -21.26 7.60 2.34
N PRO A 195 -22.58 7.51 2.10
CA PRO A 195 -23.14 6.48 1.21
C PRO A 195 -22.77 6.72 -0.27
N GLY A 196 -22.34 5.67 -0.97
CA GLY A 196 -22.31 5.66 -2.45
C GLY A 196 -21.02 6.11 -3.14
N TYR A 197 -19.87 6.10 -2.47
CA TYR A 197 -18.62 6.57 -3.07
C TYR A 197 -18.15 5.72 -4.27
N ARG A 198 -18.02 6.38 -5.43
CA ARG A 198 -17.26 5.91 -6.61
C ARG A 198 -15.97 6.73 -6.68
N MET A 199 -14.81 6.07 -6.74
CA MET A 199 -13.55 6.73 -7.06
C MET A 199 -13.73 7.43 -8.42
N ASN A 200 -13.56 8.76 -8.46
CA ASN A 200 -13.54 9.50 -9.72
C ASN A 200 -12.45 8.90 -10.61
N ASN A 201 -12.67 8.84 -11.92
CA ASN A 201 -11.72 8.23 -12.86
C ASN A 201 -10.31 8.81 -12.66
N VAL A 202 -9.35 7.94 -12.31
CA VAL A 202 -8.00 8.36 -11.96
C VAL A 202 -6.97 7.82 -12.93
N CYS A 203 -6.42 8.68 -13.78
CA CYS A 203 -5.11 8.57 -14.40
C CYS A 203 -4.72 10.02 -14.77
#